data_AF-A0A351WZI2-F1
#
_entry.id   AF-A0A351WZI2-F1
#
_cell.length_a   1.000
_cell.length_b   1.000
_cell.length_c   1.000
_cell.angle_alpha   90.00
_cell.angle_beta   90.00
_cell.angle_gamma   90.00
#
_symmetry.space_group_name_H-M   'P 1'
#
loop_
_entity.id
_entity.type
_entity.pdbx_description
1 polymer ?
#
loop_
_entity_poly.entity_id
_entity_poly.type
_entity_poly.pdbx_seq_one_letter_code
_entity_poly.pdbx_strand_id
1 'polypeptide(L)'
;MEINQCRCNRKDLAVMGLLALAGFVVRFYYLQFYDVISADGVSYVTIARDFIAGRGLGSALHYPPFYPILLGLASTVFHDFETAGLAVSIVMGSLLVVPVYLLGAEFFDKRVGTAAAFLSVTWPPLRYWSTAVMSQATYITLLLMAIYCLWIAYRKGAVVPSVLAGAFFAAAHLTRSEAVLVFAAEIGVLVLMTLVQKQPARKLGYLVMSAGVFFLLFSPYLVLLHDLTGKWQLTGKSKIAIADALSEYLGRPDLKHDPSFQELGYLDLFRLYPEYIRTNYLKNLAVCWRDMLPLYGWLLAAVGLVAGAWNREKIFERLYLLASFSPLAIIVVFFFVGPEYTQAYLPVLFLFLVNALVVMAAWGVARSGGDEAAGWRRYLGYLPLALALLYGTWNVLQGVPADRDKPYHYERDGGRLDEKHIGQRLKKELPANAVMITRSGRIGFYSERKYLLPPQTDYSGLLKFAKESKVDYLIATPQLLNMRPQLEFLFTPILDPGVPFTPPPELELVAVAQEPGGLPYIVYRFR
;
A
#
# COMPACT_ATOMS: atom_id res chain seq x y z
N MET A 1 -2.02 -8.06 -42.48
CA MET A 1 -2.98 -8.03 -41.35
C MET A 1 -2.78 -6.71 -40.65
N GLU A 2 -3.59 -5.71 -40.99
CA GLU A 2 -3.49 -4.37 -40.40
C GLU A 2 -3.81 -4.47 -38.91
N ILE A 3 -2.82 -4.21 -38.07
CA ILE A 3 -3.01 -4.05 -36.64
C ILE A 3 -3.83 -2.77 -36.49
N ASN A 4 -5.12 -2.92 -36.23
CA ASN A 4 -6.03 -1.82 -35.90
C ASN A 4 -5.36 -0.93 -34.85
N GLN A 5 -4.99 0.27 -35.27
CA GLN A 5 -4.39 1.27 -34.40
C GLN A 5 -5.39 1.58 -33.28
N CYS A 6 -5.15 1.09 -32.06
CA CYS A 6 -5.88 1.56 -30.90
C CYS A 6 -5.34 2.97 -30.55
N ARG A 7 -5.65 3.96 -31.39
CA ARG A 7 -5.54 5.37 -31.01
C ARG A 7 -6.65 5.63 -30.00
N CYS A 8 -6.28 6.09 -28.80
CA CYS A 8 -7.22 6.54 -27.80
C CYS A 8 -8.09 7.64 -28.43
N ASN A 9 -9.36 7.35 -28.67
CA ASN A 9 -10.27 8.27 -29.31
C ASN A 9 -11.03 9.10 -28.25
N ARG A 10 -11.83 10.08 -28.67
CA ARG A 10 -12.61 10.91 -27.73
C ARG A 10 -13.53 10.09 -26.81
N LYS A 11 -14.06 8.94 -27.28
CA LYS A 11 -14.90 8.06 -26.46
C LYS A 11 -14.08 7.36 -25.39
N ASP A 12 -12.87 6.91 -25.71
CA ASP A 12 -11.98 6.26 -24.75
C ASP A 12 -11.58 7.23 -23.63
N LEU A 13 -11.24 8.49 -23.98
CA LEU A 13 -10.98 9.55 -23.01
C LEU A 13 -12.22 9.83 -22.13
N ALA A 14 -13.41 9.86 -22.71
CA ALA A 14 -14.65 10.05 -21.97
C ALA A 14 -14.92 8.90 -20.99
N VAL A 15 -14.70 7.65 -21.40
CA VAL A 15 -14.85 6.47 -20.53
C VAL A 15 -13.88 6.54 -19.36
N MET A 16 -12.59 6.82 -19.61
CA MET A 16 -11.60 6.96 -18.54
C MET A 16 -11.93 8.13 -17.60
N GLY A 17 -12.36 9.27 -18.15
CA GLY A 17 -12.76 10.44 -17.36
C GLY A 17 -13.97 10.16 -16.46
N LEU A 18 -15.00 9.49 -16.99
CA LEU A 18 -16.18 9.08 -16.22
C LEU A 18 -15.83 8.06 -15.14
N LEU A 19 -14.98 7.07 -15.43
CA LEU A 19 -14.51 6.09 -14.45
C LEU A 19 -13.66 6.75 -13.36
N ALA A 20 -12.82 7.72 -13.72
CA ALA A 20 -12.00 8.45 -12.75
C ALA A 20 -12.88 9.32 -11.85
N LEU A 21 -13.90 9.99 -12.43
CA LEU A 21 -14.88 10.75 -11.66
C LEU A 21 -15.70 9.85 -10.74
N ALA A 22 -16.18 8.70 -11.21
CA ALA A 22 -16.86 7.72 -10.37
C ALA A 22 -15.93 7.21 -9.26
N GLY A 23 -14.66 6.96 -9.58
CA GLY A 23 -13.61 6.61 -8.64
C GLY A 23 -13.42 7.64 -7.53
N PHE A 24 -13.42 8.92 -7.91
CA PHE A 24 -13.32 10.04 -7.00
C PHE A 24 -14.56 10.15 -6.10
N VAL A 25 -15.77 10.11 -6.67
CA VAL A 25 -17.04 10.22 -5.92
C VAL A 25 -17.17 9.09 -4.89
N VAL A 26 -16.87 7.85 -5.29
CA VAL A 26 -16.90 6.70 -4.37
C VAL A 26 -15.89 6.90 -3.24
N ARG A 27 -14.63 7.26 -3.54
CA ARG A 27 -13.60 7.46 -2.52
C ARG A 27 -13.94 8.62 -1.58
N PHE A 28 -14.45 9.71 -2.13
CA PHE A 28 -14.86 10.88 -1.35
C PHE A 28 -16.01 10.55 -0.39
N TYR A 29 -17.03 9.82 -0.86
CA TYR A 29 -18.11 9.32 0.01
C TYR A 29 -17.58 8.44 1.14
N TYR A 30 -16.61 7.57 0.86
CA TYR A 30 -16.06 6.66 1.87
C TYR A 30 -15.11 7.31 2.87
N LEU A 31 -14.61 8.51 2.59
CA LEU A 31 -13.67 9.22 3.47
C LEU A 31 -14.23 9.41 4.89
N GLN A 32 -15.55 9.60 5.01
CA GLN A 32 -16.24 9.77 6.29
C GLN A 32 -16.17 8.54 7.23
N PHE A 33 -15.72 7.39 6.72
CA PHE A 33 -15.58 6.17 7.51
C PHE A 33 -14.11 5.90 7.91
N TYR A 34 -13.19 6.80 7.55
CA TYR A 34 -11.75 6.65 7.76
C TYR A 34 -11.17 7.92 8.40
N ASP A 35 -11.48 8.12 9.68
CA ASP A 35 -11.18 9.36 10.40
C ASP A 35 -9.76 9.49 10.95
N VAL A 36 -8.93 8.45 10.80
CA VAL A 36 -7.65 8.38 11.52
C VAL A 36 -6.51 8.09 10.57
N ILE A 37 -5.45 8.87 10.68
CA ILE A 37 -4.20 8.66 9.96
C ILE A 37 -3.69 7.24 10.17
N SER A 38 -3.15 6.65 9.12
CA SER A 38 -2.52 5.33 9.19
C SER A 38 -1.22 5.39 10.02
N ALA A 39 -0.77 4.24 10.55
CA ALA A 39 0.46 4.20 11.35
C ALA A 39 1.70 4.65 10.55
N ASP A 40 1.89 4.14 9.33
CA ASP A 40 2.97 4.61 8.45
C ASP A 40 2.72 6.04 7.93
N GLY A 41 1.46 6.48 7.91
CA GLY A 41 1.05 7.84 7.55
C GLY A 41 1.80 8.90 8.35
N VAL A 42 2.02 8.65 9.65
CA VAL A 42 2.80 9.54 10.53
C VAL A 42 4.24 9.68 10.05
N SER A 43 4.88 8.58 9.63
CA SER A 43 6.22 8.59 9.06
C SER A 43 6.27 9.34 7.73
N TYR A 44 5.28 9.13 6.84
CA TYR A 44 5.20 9.86 5.57
C TYR A 44 5.02 11.37 5.77
N VAL A 45 4.19 11.78 6.72
CA VAL A 45 3.99 13.19 7.08
C VAL A 45 5.26 13.80 7.66
N THR A 46 6.02 13.04 8.46
CA THR A 46 7.30 13.51 9.02
C THR A 46 8.29 13.84 7.91
N ILE A 47 8.47 12.93 6.94
CA ILE A 47 9.34 13.16 5.77
C ILE A 47 8.83 14.35 4.93
N ALA A 48 7.52 14.45 4.72
CA ALA A 48 6.91 15.56 3.98
C ALA A 48 7.17 16.92 4.67
N ARG A 49 7.08 16.96 6.00
CA ARG A 49 7.32 18.17 6.80
C ARG A 49 8.79 18.58 6.75
N ASP A 50 9.71 17.62 6.77
CA ASP A 50 11.15 17.87 6.62
C ASP A 50 11.48 18.42 5.23
N PHE A 51 10.89 17.83 4.20
CA PHE A 51 11.03 18.28 2.81
C PHE A 51 10.56 19.72 2.63
N ILE A 52 9.32 20.04 3.04
CA ILE A 52 8.75 21.39 2.89
C ILE A 52 9.48 22.44 3.73
N ALA A 53 9.99 22.06 4.90
CA ALA A 53 10.78 22.96 5.75
C ALA A 53 12.24 23.11 5.31
N GLY A 54 12.66 22.50 4.19
CA GLY A 54 14.03 22.59 3.69
C GLY A 54 15.06 21.81 4.53
N ARG A 55 14.62 20.88 5.39
CA ARG A 55 15.51 19.99 6.18
C ARG A 55 16.02 18.78 5.39
N GLY A 56 15.60 18.65 4.13
CA GLY A 56 16.01 17.56 3.23
C GLY A 56 15.17 16.30 3.41
N LEU A 57 15.72 15.17 2.93
CA LEU A 57 15.05 13.86 2.91
C LEU A 57 15.74 12.82 3.82
N GLY A 58 16.53 13.26 4.81
CA GLY A 58 17.29 12.37 5.69
C GLY A 58 16.42 11.35 6.46
N SER A 59 15.15 11.70 6.73
CA SER A 59 14.16 10.82 7.37
C SER A 59 13.55 9.78 6.40
N ALA A 60 13.87 9.84 5.10
CA ALA A 60 13.35 8.93 4.07
C ALA A 60 14.14 7.61 3.94
N LEU A 61 14.86 7.18 4.98
CA LEU A 61 15.65 5.94 4.94
C LEU A 61 14.75 4.70 4.76
N HIS A 62 13.65 4.60 5.52
CA HIS A 62 12.79 3.42 5.52
C HIS A 62 11.55 3.55 4.63
N TYR A 63 11.14 4.80 4.36
CA TYR A 63 10.00 5.13 3.53
C TYR A 63 10.48 5.96 2.34
N PRO A 64 10.42 5.40 1.11
CA PRO A 64 10.88 6.10 -0.09
C PRO A 64 10.19 7.47 -0.29
N PRO A 65 10.88 8.45 -0.90
CA PRO A 65 10.52 9.85 -0.74
C PRO A 65 9.42 10.36 -1.69
N PHE A 66 9.05 9.65 -2.74
CA PHE A 66 8.15 10.19 -3.79
C PHE A 66 6.75 10.48 -3.26
N TYR A 67 6.13 9.56 -2.51
CA TYR A 67 4.83 9.82 -1.89
C TYR A 67 4.89 10.94 -0.84
N PRO A 68 5.85 10.97 0.10
CA PRO A 68 6.07 12.12 0.98
C PRO A 68 6.28 13.46 0.27
N ILE A 69 6.99 13.48 -0.86
CA ILE A 69 7.17 14.71 -1.67
C ILE A 69 5.83 15.17 -2.22
N LEU A 70 5.03 14.29 -2.82
CA LEU A 70 3.68 14.64 -3.29
C LEU A 70 2.79 15.14 -2.16
N LEU A 71 2.83 14.47 -1.01
CA LEU A 71 2.10 14.86 0.19
C LEU A 71 2.52 16.26 0.66
N GLY A 72 3.83 16.53 0.76
CA GLY A 72 4.36 17.83 1.15
C GLY A 72 3.97 18.93 0.17
N LEU A 73 4.06 18.67 -1.14
CA LEU A 73 3.60 19.63 -2.15
C LEU A 73 2.10 19.92 -2.01
N ALA A 74 1.28 18.89 -1.79
CA ALA A 74 -0.15 19.07 -1.56
C ALA A 74 -0.46 19.84 -0.26
N SER A 75 0.36 19.72 0.79
CA SER A 75 0.15 20.45 2.04
C SER A 75 0.34 21.97 1.90
N THR A 76 1.02 22.43 0.84
CA THR A 76 1.10 23.87 0.52
C THR A 76 -0.24 24.47 0.07
N VAL A 77 -1.17 23.62 -0.41
CA VAL A 77 -2.51 24.02 -0.86
C VAL A 77 -3.54 23.80 0.25
N PHE A 78 -3.47 22.67 0.96
CA PHE A 78 -4.46 22.32 1.99
C PHE A 78 -4.13 22.86 3.38
N HIS A 79 -2.88 23.26 3.64
CA HIS A 79 -2.37 23.70 4.94
C HIS A 79 -2.52 22.70 6.09
N ASP A 80 -2.86 21.44 5.78
CA ASP A 80 -2.93 20.31 6.71
C ASP A 80 -2.33 19.06 6.04
N PHE A 81 -1.42 18.39 6.74
CA PHE A 81 -0.68 17.25 6.18
C PHE A 81 -1.53 15.98 6.08
N GLU A 82 -2.47 15.77 6.99
CA GLU A 82 -3.36 14.60 6.93
C GLU A 82 -4.30 14.73 5.73
N THR A 83 -4.96 15.88 5.58
CA THR A 83 -5.84 16.22 4.44
C THR A 83 -5.07 16.17 3.13
N ALA A 84 -3.84 16.70 3.08
CA ALA A 84 -2.99 16.60 1.89
C ALA A 84 -2.68 15.15 1.50
N GLY A 85 -2.35 14.31 2.49
CA GLY A 85 -2.09 12.88 2.26
C GLY A 85 -3.32 12.13 1.75
N LEU A 86 -4.50 12.43 2.31
CA LEU A 86 -5.77 11.88 1.86
C LEU A 86 -6.10 12.34 0.43
N ALA A 87 -5.89 13.62 0.11
CA ALA A 87 -6.10 14.16 -1.22
C ALA A 87 -5.23 13.47 -2.27
N VAL A 88 -3.92 13.27 -1.99
CA VAL A 88 -3.02 12.53 -2.87
C VAL A 88 -3.52 11.09 -3.08
N SER A 89 -3.90 10.38 -2.02
CA SER A 89 -4.42 9.02 -2.12
C SER A 89 -5.71 8.92 -2.93
N ILE A 90 -6.66 9.86 -2.74
CA ILE A 90 -7.92 9.89 -3.47
C ILE A 90 -7.65 10.15 -4.95
N VAL A 91 -6.84 11.16 -5.27
CA VAL A 91 -6.52 11.52 -6.66
C VAL A 91 -5.82 10.36 -7.37
N MET A 92 -4.74 9.81 -6.78
CA MET A 92 -4.02 8.70 -7.39
C MET A 92 -4.90 7.45 -7.49
N GLY A 93 -5.68 7.13 -6.47
CA GLY A 93 -6.61 6.01 -6.49
C GLY A 93 -7.72 6.16 -7.55
N SER A 94 -8.12 7.39 -7.85
CA SER A 94 -9.09 7.69 -8.91
C SER A 94 -8.46 7.59 -10.30
N LEU A 95 -7.19 7.98 -10.43
CA LEU A 95 -6.42 7.86 -11.67
C LEU A 95 -6.00 6.43 -11.99
N LEU A 96 -6.00 5.51 -11.03
CA LEU A 96 -5.72 4.07 -11.24
C LEU A 96 -6.51 3.47 -12.41
N VAL A 97 -7.75 3.91 -12.63
CA VAL A 97 -8.60 3.41 -13.71
C VAL A 97 -7.98 3.59 -15.10
N VAL A 98 -7.14 4.61 -15.28
CA VAL A 98 -6.51 4.95 -16.56
C VAL A 98 -5.57 3.83 -17.02
N PRO A 99 -4.51 3.48 -16.27
CA PRO A 99 -3.63 2.39 -16.70
C PRO A 99 -4.35 1.03 -16.74
N VAL A 100 -5.34 0.76 -15.86
CA VAL A 100 -6.12 -0.49 -15.95
C VAL A 100 -6.90 -0.59 -17.27
N TYR A 101 -7.59 0.50 -17.64
CA TYR A 101 -8.32 0.56 -18.91
C TYR A 101 -7.36 0.39 -20.10
N LEU A 102 -6.24 1.10 -20.10
CA LEU A 102 -5.24 1.06 -21.17
C LEU A 102 -4.62 -0.33 -21.33
N LEU A 103 -4.24 -0.99 -20.24
CA LEU A 103 -3.73 -2.36 -20.26
C LEU A 103 -4.81 -3.34 -20.76
N GLY A 104 -6.04 -3.24 -20.25
CA GLY A 104 -7.11 -4.13 -20.70
C GLY A 104 -7.45 -3.97 -22.18
N ALA A 105 -7.50 -2.73 -22.67
CA ALA A 105 -7.75 -2.43 -24.07
C ALA A 105 -6.62 -2.88 -25.01
N GLU A 106 -5.37 -2.88 -24.53
CA GLU A 106 -4.19 -3.28 -25.31
C GLU A 106 -3.98 -4.80 -25.34
N PHE A 107 -4.08 -5.47 -24.20
CA PHE A 107 -3.80 -6.92 -24.07
C PHE A 107 -5.01 -7.82 -24.35
N PHE A 108 -6.21 -7.24 -24.34
CA PHE A 108 -7.47 -7.94 -24.56
C PHE A 108 -8.38 -7.12 -25.49
N ASP A 109 -9.39 -6.45 -24.94
CA ASP A 109 -10.29 -5.56 -25.65
C ASP A 109 -10.82 -4.45 -24.72
N LYS A 110 -11.51 -3.47 -25.31
CA LYS A 110 -12.05 -2.31 -24.59
C LYS A 110 -13.09 -2.68 -23.52
N ARG A 111 -13.83 -3.79 -23.68
CA ARG A 111 -14.81 -4.26 -22.70
C ARG A 111 -14.09 -4.79 -21.46
N VAL A 112 -13.01 -5.55 -21.66
CA VAL A 112 -12.13 -6.00 -20.58
C VAL A 112 -11.54 -4.82 -19.82
N GLY A 113 -10.96 -3.86 -20.54
CA GLY A 113 -10.41 -2.64 -19.92
C GLY A 113 -11.45 -1.84 -19.13
N THR A 114 -12.65 -1.64 -19.67
CA THR A 114 -13.72 -0.87 -19.00
C THR A 114 -14.20 -1.57 -17.73
N ALA A 115 -14.51 -2.87 -17.80
CA ALA A 115 -15.04 -3.60 -16.66
C ALA A 115 -13.97 -3.84 -15.56
N ALA A 116 -12.72 -4.11 -15.91
CA ALA A 116 -11.63 -4.23 -14.94
C ALA A 116 -11.31 -2.89 -14.25
N ALA A 117 -11.34 -1.79 -14.99
CA ALA A 117 -11.19 -0.44 -14.44
C ALA A 117 -12.35 -0.10 -13.48
N PHE A 118 -13.58 -0.48 -13.82
CA PHE A 118 -14.74 -0.34 -12.91
C PHE A 118 -14.57 -1.17 -11.64
N LEU A 119 -14.15 -2.44 -11.73
CA LEU A 119 -13.88 -3.26 -10.54
C LEU A 119 -12.82 -2.62 -9.64
N SER A 120 -11.80 -1.99 -10.23
CA SER A 120 -10.75 -1.25 -9.50
C SER A 120 -11.27 -0.04 -8.72
N VAL A 121 -12.42 0.52 -9.11
CA VAL A 121 -13.10 1.59 -8.35
C VAL A 121 -13.78 1.04 -7.10
N THR A 122 -14.42 -0.12 -7.23
CA THR A 122 -15.35 -0.64 -6.22
C THR A 122 -14.74 -1.67 -5.27
N TRP A 123 -13.60 -2.26 -5.62
CA TRP A 123 -13.01 -3.35 -4.84
C TRP A 123 -12.56 -2.87 -3.45
N PRO A 124 -12.96 -3.54 -2.34
CA PRO A 124 -12.85 -2.94 -1.01
C PRO A 124 -11.41 -2.57 -0.59
N PRO A 125 -10.38 -3.43 -0.76
CA PRO A 125 -8.99 -3.03 -0.56
C PRO A 125 -8.56 -1.78 -1.35
N LEU A 126 -8.76 -1.75 -2.68
CA LEU A 126 -8.33 -0.60 -3.49
C LEU A 126 -9.05 0.69 -3.11
N ARG A 127 -10.30 0.59 -2.65
CA ARG A 127 -11.07 1.72 -2.10
C ARG A 127 -10.48 2.21 -0.78
N TYR A 128 -10.32 1.32 0.20
CA TYR A 128 -9.81 1.64 1.55
C TYR A 128 -8.44 2.33 1.50
N TRP A 129 -7.48 1.78 0.75
CA TRP A 129 -6.12 2.31 0.72
C TRP A 129 -5.97 3.53 -0.20
N SER A 130 -7.04 3.90 -0.93
CA SER A 130 -7.15 5.19 -1.60
C SER A 130 -7.81 6.27 -0.73
N THR A 131 -8.26 5.92 0.48
CA THR A 131 -8.89 6.83 1.46
C THR A 131 -8.12 6.87 2.78
N ALA A 132 -6.83 6.51 2.73
CA ALA A 132 -5.91 6.59 3.87
C ALA A 132 -4.62 7.31 3.44
N VAL A 133 -3.94 7.98 4.37
CA VAL A 133 -2.62 8.59 4.15
C VAL A 133 -1.58 7.48 3.96
N MET A 134 -1.46 6.99 2.73
CA MET A 134 -0.77 5.75 2.38
C MET A 134 -0.23 5.76 0.95
N SER A 135 0.92 5.12 0.76
CA SER A 135 1.66 5.05 -0.52
C SER A 135 0.97 4.26 -1.64
N GLN A 136 -0.03 3.44 -1.31
CA GLN A 136 -0.50 2.31 -2.11
C GLN A 136 -1.17 2.77 -3.40
N ALA A 137 -2.13 3.70 -3.31
CA ALA A 137 -2.82 4.24 -4.49
C ALA A 137 -1.86 4.90 -5.49
N THR A 138 -0.89 5.65 -4.96
CA THR A 138 0.20 6.28 -5.73
C THR A 138 1.06 5.23 -6.42
N TYR A 139 1.52 4.23 -5.66
CA TYR A 139 2.36 3.16 -6.18
C TYR A 139 1.69 2.39 -7.31
N ILE A 140 0.47 1.88 -7.10
CA ILE A 140 -0.20 1.00 -8.08
C ILE A 140 -0.47 1.77 -9.37
N THR A 141 -0.91 3.02 -9.28
CA THR A 141 -1.19 3.86 -10.45
C THR A 141 0.05 4.13 -11.27
N LEU A 142 1.16 4.52 -10.63
CA LEU A 142 2.44 4.76 -11.30
C LEU A 142 3.01 3.48 -11.89
N LEU A 143 2.97 2.37 -11.13
CA LEU A 143 3.48 1.07 -11.57
C LEU A 143 2.76 0.59 -12.83
N LEU A 144 1.43 0.56 -12.83
CA LEU A 144 0.67 0.07 -13.99
C LEU A 144 0.82 0.99 -15.20
N MET A 145 0.95 2.31 -14.98
CA MET A 145 1.29 3.24 -16.06
C MET A 145 2.69 2.96 -16.61
N ALA A 146 3.66 2.66 -15.75
CA ALA A 146 5.02 2.28 -16.17
C ALA A 146 5.01 1.01 -17.03
N ILE A 147 4.29 -0.03 -16.58
CA ILE A 147 4.10 -1.30 -17.31
C ILE A 147 3.46 -1.05 -18.67
N TYR A 148 2.42 -0.23 -18.74
CA TYR A 148 1.79 0.15 -20.01
C TYR A 148 2.77 0.90 -20.94
N CYS A 149 3.44 1.94 -20.44
CA CYS A 149 4.39 2.73 -21.22
C CYS A 149 5.55 1.88 -21.75
N LEU A 150 6.08 0.96 -20.94
CA LEU A 150 7.18 0.07 -21.34
C LEU A 150 6.75 -0.89 -22.46
N TRP A 151 5.55 -1.46 -22.34
CA TRP A 151 4.97 -2.29 -23.39
C TRP A 151 4.83 -1.53 -24.70
N ILE A 152 4.25 -0.32 -24.65
CA ILE A 152 4.06 0.53 -25.83
C ILE A 152 5.41 0.93 -26.44
N ALA A 153 6.40 1.27 -25.62
CA ALA A 153 7.75 1.59 -26.07
C ALA A 153 8.37 0.44 -26.88
N TYR A 154 8.28 -0.78 -26.35
CA TYR A 154 8.83 -1.98 -26.98
C TYR A 154 8.06 -2.39 -28.24
N ARG A 155 6.72 -2.38 -28.18
CA ARG A 155 5.85 -2.79 -29.29
C ARG A 155 5.91 -1.84 -30.47
N LYS A 156 5.80 -0.53 -30.20
CA LYS A 156 5.75 0.51 -31.24
C LYS A 156 7.12 1.06 -31.60
N GLY A 157 8.15 0.76 -30.81
CA GLY A 157 9.50 1.30 -31.01
C GLY A 157 9.51 2.82 -30.90
N ALA A 158 9.07 3.35 -29.76
CA ALA A 158 8.87 4.78 -29.56
C ALA A 158 9.65 5.32 -28.37
N VAL A 159 10.27 6.49 -28.55
CA VAL A 159 11.15 7.13 -27.55
C VAL A 159 10.36 7.66 -26.35
N VAL A 160 9.31 8.44 -26.60
CA VAL A 160 8.53 9.07 -25.53
C VAL A 160 7.96 8.04 -24.54
N PRO A 161 7.30 6.95 -24.97
CA PRO A 161 6.84 5.91 -24.05
C PRO A 161 7.97 5.24 -23.25
N SER A 162 9.18 5.12 -23.81
CA SER A 162 10.33 4.55 -23.08
C SER A 162 10.82 5.50 -21.99
N VAL A 163 10.94 6.80 -22.29
CA VAL A 163 11.28 7.81 -21.27
C VAL A 163 10.22 7.83 -20.16
N LEU A 164 8.93 7.83 -20.53
CA LEU A 164 7.83 7.77 -19.56
C LEU A 164 7.84 6.48 -18.74
N ALA A 165 8.16 5.34 -19.36
CA ALA A 165 8.28 4.07 -18.65
C ALA A 165 9.37 4.14 -17.56
N GLY A 166 10.58 4.59 -17.91
CA GLY A 166 11.66 4.77 -16.95
C GLY A 166 11.30 5.74 -15.82
N ALA A 167 10.64 6.85 -16.16
CA ALA A 167 10.20 7.85 -15.18
C ALA A 167 9.12 7.31 -14.23
N PHE A 168 8.10 6.63 -14.75
CA PHE A 168 7.06 6.05 -13.91
C PHE A 168 7.57 4.86 -13.07
N PHE A 169 8.49 4.03 -13.59
CA PHE A 169 9.13 3.00 -12.78
C PHE A 169 9.99 3.61 -11.66
N ALA A 170 10.71 4.71 -11.93
CA ALA A 170 11.48 5.41 -10.90
C ALA A 170 10.56 6.01 -9.83
N ALA A 171 9.48 6.68 -10.23
CA ALA A 171 8.49 7.23 -9.32
C ALA A 171 7.79 6.14 -8.49
N ALA A 172 7.46 5.00 -9.09
CA ALA A 172 6.91 3.84 -8.40
C ALA A 172 7.92 3.26 -7.40
N HIS A 173 9.19 3.09 -7.78
CA HIS A 173 10.26 2.60 -6.90
C HIS A 173 10.55 3.54 -5.72
N LEU A 174 10.57 4.84 -5.99
CA LEU A 174 10.70 5.91 -5.01
C LEU A 174 9.41 6.11 -4.18
N THR A 175 8.33 5.39 -4.49
CA THR A 175 7.13 5.28 -3.64
C THR A 175 7.19 4.01 -2.80
N ARG A 176 7.50 2.86 -3.43
CA ARG A 176 7.70 1.55 -2.79
C ARG A 176 8.78 0.78 -3.53
N SER A 177 9.76 0.27 -2.78
CA SER A 177 10.97 -0.31 -3.36
C SER A 177 10.76 -1.63 -4.11
N GLU A 178 9.60 -2.26 -4.01
CA GLU A 178 9.29 -3.48 -4.76
C GLU A 178 9.14 -3.26 -6.27
N ALA A 179 8.98 -2.01 -6.74
CA ALA A 179 8.84 -1.70 -8.16
C ALA A 179 10.04 -2.15 -9.01
N VAL A 180 11.25 -2.15 -8.43
CA VAL A 180 12.47 -2.58 -9.15
C VAL A 180 12.40 -4.05 -9.57
N LEU A 181 11.74 -4.90 -8.77
CA LEU A 181 11.56 -6.32 -9.09
C LEU A 181 10.63 -6.49 -10.28
N VAL A 182 9.53 -5.74 -10.30
CA VAL A 182 8.63 -5.69 -11.45
C VAL A 182 9.38 -5.21 -12.68
N PHE A 183 10.12 -4.11 -12.58
CA PHE A 183 10.83 -3.56 -13.72
C PHE A 183 11.85 -4.55 -14.32
N ALA A 184 12.62 -5.22 -13.46
CA ALA A 184 13.58 -6.24 -13.88
C ALA A 184 12.89 -7.45 -14.53
N ALA A 185 11.77 -7.91 -13.98
CA ALA A 185 11.00 -9.03 -14.53
C ALA A 185 10.39 -8.68 -15.90
N GLU A 186 9.82 -7.48 -16.04
CA GLU A 186 9.24 -7.00 -17.30
C GLU A 186 10.31 -6.85 -18.40
N ILE A 187 11.47 -6.28 -18.07
CA ILE A 187 12.62 -6.26 -19.00
C ILE A 187 13.01 -7.69 -19.38
N GLY A 188 13.12 -8.61 -18.41
CA GLY A 188 13.48 -10.00 -18.65
C GLY A 188 12.53 -10.69 -19.63
N VAL A 189 11.21 -10.51 -19.46
CA VAL A 189 10.19 -11.05 -20.37
C VAL A 189 10.33 -10.45 -21.76
N LEU A 190 10.54 -9.14 -21.90
CA LEU A 190 10.68 -8.49 -23.21
C LEU A 190 11.99 -8.86 -23.93
N VAL A 191 13.09 -9.04 -23.19
CA VAL A 191 14.35 -9.58 -23.73
C VAL A 191 14.13 -11.00 -24.22
N LEU A 192 13.52 -11.86 -23.40
CA LEU A 192 13.20 -13.24 -23.79
C LEU A 192 12.28 -13.28 -25.02
N MET A 193 11.27 -12.41 -25.07
CA MET A 193 10.39 -12.25 -26.22
C MET A 193 11.19 -11.86 -27.48
N THR A 194 12.16 -10.95 -27.35
CA THR A 194 13.01 -10.52 -28.45
C THR A 194 13.80 -11.70 -29.02
N LEU A 195 14.42 -12.49 -28.15
CA LEU A 195 15.26 -13.63 -28.53
C LEU A 195 14.43 -14.78 -29.12
N VAL A 196 13.36 -15.19 -28.45
CA VAL A 196 12.52 -16.35 -28.84
C VAL A 196 11.74 -16.07 -30.12
N GLN A 197 11.22 -14.85 -30.29
CA GLN A 197 10.48 -14.47 -31.50
C GLN A 197 11.36 -13.84 -32.58
N LYS A 198 12.69 -13.78 -32.38
CA LYS A 198 13.67 -13.19 -33.31
C LYS A 198 13.28 -11.76 -33.75
N GLN A 199 12.82 -10.96 -32.80
CA GLN A 199 12.47 -9.56 -33.03
C GLN A 199 13.75 -8.73 -33.29
N PRO A 200 13.65 -7.59 -33.99
CA PRO A 200 14.83 -6.80 -34.31
C PRO A 200 15.49 -6.23 -33.04
N ALA A 201 16.80 -6.44 -32.90
CA ALA A 201 17.59 -6.08 -31.71
C ALA A 201 17.50 -4.60 -31.32
N ARG A 202 17.20 -3.69 -32.27
CA ARG A 202 16.94 -2.27 -31.99
C ARG A 202 15.83 -2.05 -30.93
N LYS A 203 14.91 -3.01 -30.76
CA LYS A 203 13.87 -2.94 -29.72
C LYS A 203 14.46 -2.93 -28.30
N LEU A 204 15.61 -3.58 -28.10
CA LEU A 204 16.32 -3.58 -26.82
C LEU A 204 16.83 -2.18 -26.45
N GLY A 205 17.10 -1.32 -27.44
CA GLY A 205 17.49 0.07 -27.21
C GLY A 205 16.44 0.86 -26.42
N TYR A 206 15.15 0.58 -26.62
CA TYR A 206 14.07 1.20 -25.82
C TYR A 206 14.06 0.69 -24.38
N LEU A 207 14.44 -0.58 -24.14
CA LEU A 207 14.53 -1.12 -22.78
C LEU A 207 15.73 -0.49 -22.03
N VAL A 208 16.88 -0.38 -22.72
CA VAL A 208 18.08 0.26 -22.19
C VAL A 208 17.81 1.73 -21.88
N MET A 209 17.10 2.45 -22.76
CA MET A 209 16.72 3.84 -22.51
C MET A 209 15.80 3.98 -21.31
N SER A 210 14.76 3.13 -21.19
CA SER A 210 13.89 3.12 -20.01
C SER A 210 14.70 2.86 -18.73
N ALA A 211 15.64 1.92 -18.76
CA ALA A 211 16.53 1.63 -17.63
C ALA A 211 17.45 2.82 -17.31
N GLY A 212 18.01 3.47 -18.32
CA GLY A 212 18.83 4.67 -18.15
C GLY A 212 18.07 5.81 -17.47
N VAL A 213 16.84 6.09 -17.91
CA VAL A 213 15.98 7.10 -17.26
C VAL A 213 15.61 6.70 -15.83
N PHE A 214 15.30 5.42 -15.60
CA PHE A 214 15.04 4.90 -14.26
C PHE A 214 16.19 5.18 -13.30
N PHE A 215 17.42 4.76 -13.67
CA PHE A 215 18.60 4.94 -12.83
C PHE A 215 18.99 6.41 -12.67
N LEU A 216 18.81 7.23 -13.72
CA LEU A 216 19.05 8.68 -13.63
C LEU A 216 18.19 9.31 -12.53
N LEU A 217 16.88 9.03 -12.51
CA LEU A 217 15.95 9.61 -11.54
C LEU A 217 16.05 8.97 -10.15
N PHE A 218 16.42 7.69 -10.07
CA PHE A 218 16.64 7.00 -8.82
C PHE A 218 17.97 7.36 -8.14
N SER A 219 18.98 7.75 -8.92
CA SER A 219 20.35 7.97 -8.43
C SER A 219 20.48 8.93 -7.23
N PRO A 220 19.73 10.05 -7.10
CA PRO A 220 19.88 10.92 -5.93
C PRO A 220 19.49 10.23 -4.62
N TYR A 221 18.46 9.39 -4.67
CA TYR A 221 18.04 8.61 -3.50
C TYR A 221 19.01 7.46 -3.23
N LEU A 222 19.60 6.85 -4.26
CA LEU A 222 20.65 5.84 -4.10
C LEU A 222 21.88 6.43 -3.38
N VAL A 223 22.30 7.66 -3.74
CA VAL A 223 23.37 8.39 -3.05
C VAL A 223 22.98 8.70 -1.61
N LEU A 224 21.76 9.20 -1.36
CA LEU A 224 21.26 9.43 -0.01
C LEU A 224 21.29 8.17 0.87
N LEU A 225 20.86 7.03 0.33
CA LEU A 225 20.92 5.76 1.05
C LEU A 225 22.37 5.39 1.39
N HIS A 226 23.30 5.59 0.46
CA HIS A 226 24.71 5.34 0.70
C HIS A 226 25.26 6.26 1.80
N ASP A 227 24.96 7.55 1.75
CA ASP A 227 25.44 8.53 2.74
C ASP A 227 24.88 8.25 4.15
N LEU A 228 23.63 7.81 4.26
CA LEU A 228 23.00 7.49 5.55
C LEU A 228 23.45 6.15 6.13
N THR A 229 23.85 5.19 5.30
CA THR A 229 24.09 3.80 5.73
C THR A 229 25.50 3.27 5.50
N GLY A 230 26.33 4.03 4.77
CA GLY A 230 27.65 3.62 4.30
C GLY A 230 27.65 2.48 3.28
N LYS A 231 26.48 2.10 2.73
CA LYS A 231 26.34 0.95 1.82
C LYS A 231 25.48 1.29 0.61
N TRP A 232 25.89 0.83 -0.57
CA TRP A 232 25.06 0.91 -1.78
C TRP A 232 23.93 -0.12 -1.69
N GLN A 233 22.69 0.35 -1.66
CA GLN A 233 21.51 -0.51 -1.55
C GLN A 233 20.32 0.09 -2.29
N LEU A 234 19.46 -0.76 -2.85
CA LEU A 234 18.29 -0.32 -3.62
C LEU A 234 17.11 0.11 -2.74
N THR A 235 17.16 -0.23 -1.46
CA THR A 235 16.13 0.08 -0.45
C THR A 235 16.73 0.12 0.95
N GLY A 236 16.27 1.03 1.81
CA GLY A 236 16.60 1.06 3.23
C GLY A 236 15.58 0.33 4.12
N LYS A 237 14.57 -0.34 3.52
CA LYS A 237 13.46 -0.98 4.25
C LYS A 237 13.72 -2.44 4.64
N SER A 238 14.59 -3.16 3.91
CA SER A 238 14.73 -4.63 4.05
C SER A 238 14.99 -5.09 5.48
N LYS A 239 15.90 -4.44 6.21
CA LYS A 239 16.28 -4.87 7.56
C LYS A 239 15.15 -4.72 8.57
N ILE A 240 14.45 -3.58 8.53
CA ILE A 240 13.29 -3.34 9.40
C ILE A 240 12.16 -4.31 9.06
N ALA A 241 11.90 -4.56 7.78
CA ALA A 241 10.87 -5.50 7.36
C ALA A 241 11.16 -6.94 7.83
N ILE A 242 12.44 -7.35 7.83
CA ILE A 242 12.86 -8.65 8.38
C ILE A 242 12.69 -8.68 9.90
N ALA A 243 13.12 -7.62 10.61
CA ALA A 243 12.98 -7.54 12.06
C ALA A 243 11.51 -7.56 12.51
N ASP A 244 10.62 -6.88 11.80
CA ASP A 244 9.17 -6.91 12.03
C ASP A 244 8.60 -8.32 11.78
N ALA A 245 9.04 -9.00 10.71
CA ALA A 245 8.55 -10.34 10.42
C ALA A 245 9.02 -11.39 11.44
N LEU A 246 10.27 -11.28 11.92
CA LEU A 246 10.79 -12.12 13.00
C LEU A 246 10.19 -11.77 14.36
N SER A 247 9.86 -10.50 14.62
CA SER A 247 9.17 -10.05 15.82
C SER A 247 7.85 -10.81 16.00
N GLU A 248 7.07 -10.96 14.93
CA GLU A 248 5.84 -11.74 14.95
C GLU A 248 6.09 -13.24 15.09
N TYR A 249 7.04 -13.79 14.33
CA TYR A 249 7.36 -15.23 14.39
C TYR A 249 7.84 -15.68 15.78
N LEU A 250 8.69 -14.87 16.42
CA LEU A 250 9.26 -15.16 17.73
C LEU A 250 8.35 -14.76 18.89
N GLY A 251 7.22 -14.08 18.62
CA GLY A 251 6.37 -13.48 19.66
C GLY A 251 7.10 -12.44 20.50
N ARG A 252 8.14 -11.78 19.95
CA ARG A 252 8.95 -10.77 20.63
C ARG A 252 8.66 -9.40 20.04
N PRO A 253 7.77 -8.59 20.63
CA PRO A 253 7.32 -7.35 20.02
C PRO A 253 8.47 -6.34 19.88
N ASP A 254 8.50 -5.66 18.73
CA ASP A 254 9.32 -4.46 18.48
C ASP A 254 10.83 -4.72 18.56
N LEU A 255 11.21 -5.89 18.03
CA LEU A 255 12.57 -6.41 17.88
C LEU A 255 13.50 -5.45 17.11
N LYS A 256 12.96 -4.65 16.19
CA LYS A 256 13.71 -3.64 15.42
C LYS A 256 14.30 -2.52 16.28
N HIS A 257 13.81 -2.33 17.51
CA HIS A 257 14.33 -1.35 18.46
C HIS A 257 15.10 -2.00 19.62
N ASP A 258 15.32 -3.32 19.56
CA ASP A 258 16.11 -4.04 20.56
C ASP A 258 17.62 -3.87 20.25
N PRO A 259 18.41 -3.25 21.14
CA PRO A 259 19.84 -3.07 20.92
C PRO A 259 20.63 -4.37 20.80
N SER A 260 20.09 -5.48 21.33
CA SER A 260 20.71 -6.81 21.26
C SER A 260 20.43 -7.53 19.95
N PHE A 261 19.45 -7.07 19.17
CA PHE A 261 19.10 -7.71 17.91
C PHE A 261 20.10 -7.34 16.81
N GLN A 262 20.85 -8.34 16.35
CA GLN A 262 21.75 -8.17 15.22
C GLN A 262 20.94 -8.06 13.92
N GLU A 263 21.29 -7.08 13.08
CA GLU A 263 20.70 -6.95 11.76
C GLU A 263 21.00 -8.17 10.90
N LEU A 264 19.96 -8.79 10.34
CA LEU A 264 20.06 -9.98 9.50
C LEU A 264 19.86 -9.66 8.02
N GLY A 265 20.64 -10.32 7.17
CA GLY A 265 20.39 -10.37 5.73
C GLY A 265 19.45 -11.52 5.34
N TYR A 266 19.01 -11.52 4.09
CA TYR A 266 18.15 -12.59 3.55
C TYR A 266 18.79 -13.98 3.64
N LEU A 267 20.10 -14.10 3.43
CA LEU A 267 20.81 -15.38 3.52
C LEU A 267 20.93 -15.88 4.96
N ASP A 268 21.00 -14.97 5.93
CA ASP A 268 21.06 -15.32 7.34
C ASP A 268 19.73 -15.94 7.80
N LEU A 269 18.60 -15.50 7.24
CA LEU A 269 17.30 -16.12 7.52
C LEU A 269 17.24 -17.59 7.12
N PHE A 270 17.79 -17.96 5.96
CA PHE A 270 17.83 -19.38 5.56
C PHE A 270 18.73 -20.22 6.48
N ARG A 271 19.81 -19.63 7.00
CA ARG A 271 20.78 -20.32 7.85
C ARG A 271 20.30 -20.45 9.30
N LEU A 272 19.76 -19.37 9.85
CA LEU A 272 19.41 -19.24 11.27
C LEU A 272 17.94 -19.57 11.55
N TYR A 273 17.05 -19.38 10.58
CA TYR A 273 15.60 -19.56 10.73
C TYR A 273 14.96 -20.33 9.55
N PRO A 274 15.43 -21.55 9.21
CA PRO A 274 14.88 -22.31 8.08
C PRO A 274 13.38 -22.66 8.25
N GLU A 275 12.94 -22.95 9.48
CA GLU A 275 11.53 -23.25 9.76
C GLU A 275 10.62 -22.01 9.61
N TYR A 276 11.13 -20.83 9.94
CA TYR A 276 10.44 -19.57 9.67
C TYR A 276 10.16 -19.43 8.17
N ILE A 277 11.15 -19.66 7.31
CA ILE A 277 10.98 -19.54 5.86
C ILE A 277 9.83 -20.42 5.35
N ARG A 278 9.81 -21.70 5.76
CA ARG A 278 8.76 -22.64 5.35
C ARG A 278 7.38 -22.24 5.87
N THR A 279 7.28 -21.93 7.17
CA THR A 279 6.00 -21.61 7.82
C THR A 279 5.45 -20.28 7.34
N ASN A 280 6.29 -19.26 7.22
CA ASN A 280 5.95 -17.93 6.71
C ASN A 280 5.52 -18.01 5.24
N TYR A 281 6.22 -18.77 4.39
CA TYR A 281 5.84 -18.96 3.00
C TYR A 281 4.42 -19.52 2.85
N LEU A 282 4.08 -20.59 3.57
CA LEU A 282 2.75 -21.21 3.49
C LEU A 282 1.66 -20.27 4.05
N LYS A 283 1.93 -19.62 5.18
CA LYS A 283 1.03 -18.63 5.79
C LYS A 283 0.74 -17.48 4.81
N ASN A 284 1.78 -16.88 4.26
CA ASN A 284 1.65 -15.75 3.34
C ASN A 284 0.99 -16.15 2.03
N LEU A 285 1.25 -17.35 1.52
CA LEU A 285 0.56 -17.85 0.32
C LEU A 285 -0.94 -17.99 0.57
N ALA A 286 -1.35 -18.51 1.72
CA ALA A 286 -2.74 -18.60 2.13
C ALA A 286 -3.40 -17.22 2.29
N VAL A 287 -2.68 -16.25 2.89
CA VAL A 287 -3.14 -14.86 3.02
C VAL A 287 -3.31 -14.22 1.64
N CYS A 288 -2.32 -14.32 0.75
CA CYS A 288 -2.40 -13.83 -0.63
C CYS A 288 -3.61 -14.43 -1.37
N TRP A 289 -3.82 -15.74 -1.25
CA TRP A 289 -4.95 -16.43 -1.87
C TRP A 289 -6.29 -15.89 -1.36
N ARG A 290 -6.44 -15.76 -0.03
CA ARG A 290 -7.68 -15.31 0.61
C ARG A 290 -7.98 -13.84 0.33
N ASP A 291 -6.98 -12.97 0.43
CA ASP A 291 -7.17 -11.52 0.45
C ASP A 291 -7.27 -10.92 -0.97
N MET A 292 -6.72 -11.59 -2.00
CA MET A 292 -6.79 -11.10 -3.37
C MET A 292 -8.14 -11.36 -4.03
N LEU A 293 -8.59 -12.62 -4.06
CA LEU A 293 -9.83 -13.01 -4.74
C LEU A 293 -10.56 -14.12 -3.99
N PRO A 294 -11.90 -14.14 -4.02
CA PRO A 294 -12.66 -15.32 -3.62
C PRO A 294 -12.44 -16.47 -4.60
N LEU A 295 -12.79 -17.71 -4.20
CA LEU A 295 -12.54 -18.92 -4.99
C LEU A 295 -13.06 -18.82 -6.45
N TYR A 296 -14.29 -18.34 -6.65
CA TYR A 296 -14.84 -18.15 -8.00
C TYR A 296 -14.04 -17.11 -8.81
N GLY A 297 -13.51 -16.09 -8.15
CA GLY A 297 -12.65 -15.08 -8.78
C GLY A 297 -11.34 -15.68 -9.26
N TRP A 298 -10.71 -16.54 -8.46
CA TRP A 298 -9.51 -17.28 -8.86
C TRP A 298 -9.76 -18.23 -10.04
N LEU A 299 -10.86 -18.97 -10.02
CA LEU A 299 -11.24 -19.84 -11.14
C LEU A 299 -11.43 -19.04 -12.44
N LEU A 300 -12.13 -17.92 -12.37
CA LEU A 300 -12.32 -17.02 -13.51
C LEU A 300 -10.98 -16.42 -13.97
N ALA A 301 -10.14 -15.94 -13.06
CA ALA A 301 -8.82 -15.41 -13.42
C ALA A 301 -7.94 -16.48 -14.09
N ALA A 302 -7.98 -17.73 -13.63
CA ALA A 302 -7.26 -18.84 -14.26
C ALA A 302 -7.77 -19.11 -15.69
N VAL A 303 -9.09 -19.17 -15.89
CA VAL A 303 -9.69 -19.32 -17.22
C VAL A 303 -9.29 -18.17 -18.13
N GLY A 304 -9.38 -16.93 -17.65
CA GLY A 304 -9.09 -15.75 -18.45
C GLY A 304 -7.61 -15.54 -18.76
N LEU A 305 -6.71 -16.04 -17.90
CA LEU A 305 -5.28 -16.07 -18.17
C LEU A 305 -4.99 -16.94 -19.41
N VAL A 306 -5.56 -18.15 -19.46
CA VAL A 306 -5.30 -19.12 -20.54
C VAL A 306 -6.17 -18.87 -21.78
N ALA A 307 -7.32 -18.21 -21.62
CA ALA A 307 -8.25 -17.98 -22.71
C ALA A 307 -7.62 -17.13 -23.83
N GLY A 308 -7.57 -17.70 -25.03
CA GLY A 308 -7.01 -17.06 -26.22
C GLY A 308 -5.47 -17.11 -26.30
N ALA A 309 -4.77 -17.67 -25.32
CA ALA A 309 -3.30 -17.72 -25.26
C ALA A 309 -2.70 -18.90 -26.06
N TRP A 310 -3.14 -19.07 -27.32
CA TRP A 310 -2.79 -20.24 -28.15
C TRP A 310 -1.55 -20.05 -29.02
N ASN A 311 -1.06 -18.82 -29.16
CA ASN A 311 0.14 -18.51 -29.93
C ASN A 311 1.21 -17.88 -29.05
N ARG A 312 2.46 -17.93 -29.53
CA ARG A 312 3.62 -17.41 -28.78
C ARG A 312 3.46 -15.95 -28.40
N GLU A 313 2.94 -15.11 -29.30
CA GLU A 313 2.74 -13.68 -29.03
C GLU A 313 1.82 -13.46 -27.83
N LYS A 314 0.67 -14.15 -27.80
CA LYS A 314 -0.29 -14.09 -26.70
C LYS A 314 0.27 -14.68 -25.41
N ILE A 315 1.09 -15.72 -25.47
CA ILE A 315 1.78 -16.24 -24.28
C ILE A 315 2.71 -15.18 -23.67
N PHE A 316 3.51 -14.48 -24.50
CA PHE A 316 4.38 -13.42 -24.00
C PHE A 316 3.61 -12.22 -23.44
N GLU A 317 2.47 -11.88 -24.03
CA GLU A 317 1.53 -10.91 -23.46
C GLU A 317 1.06 -11.31 -22.04
N ARG A 318 0.74 -12.59 -21.82
CA ARG A 318 0.37 -13.09 -20.49
C ARG A 318 1.56 -13.12 -19.52
N LEU A 319 2.73 -13.56 -19.98
CA LEU A 319 3.95 -13.57 -19.17
C LEU A 319 4.35 -12.15 -18.72
N TYR A 320 4.18 -11.17 -19.59
CA TYR A 320 4.42 -9.75 -19.29
C TYR A 320 3.48 -9.30 -18.15
N LEU A 321 2.16 -9.49 -18.29
CA LEU A 321 1.23 -9.18 -17.20
C LEU A 321 1.53 -9.95 -15.89
N LEU A 322 1.95 -11.22 -15.97
CA LEU A 322 2.35 -12.02 -14.80
C LEU A 322 3.69 -11.55 -14.17
N ALA A 323 4.58 -10.91 -14.92
CA ALA A 323 5.83 -10.38 -14.38
C ALA A 323 5.61 -9.28 -13.32
N SER A 324 4.45 -8.60 -13.37
CA SER A 324 4.00 -7.70 -12.30
C SER A 324 3.86 -8.35 -10.92
N PHE A 325 3.74 -9.69 -10.86
CA PHE A 325 3.65 -10.46 -9.60
C PHE A 325 5.03 -10.82 -9.02
N SER A 326 6.13 -10.48 -9.72
CA SER A 326 7.50 -10.83 -9.29
C SER A 326 7.85 -10.43 -7.84
N PRO A 327 7.33 -9.34 -7.23
CA PRO A 327 7.64 -9.05 -5.83
C PRO A 327 7.14 -10.10 -4.85
N LEU A 328 6.12 -10.89 -5.20
CA LEU A 328 5.63 -11.98 -4.36
C LEU A 328 6.72 -13.04 -4.09
N ALA A 329 7.69 -13.20 -4.99
CA ALA A 329 8.81 -14.12 -4.80
C ALA A 329 9.67 -13.79 -3.58
N ILE A 330 9.71 -12.51 -3.17
CA ILE A 330 10.42 -12.04 -1.98
C ILE A 330 9.45 -11.85 -0.81
N ILE A 331 8.32 -11.18 -1.06
CA ILE A 331 7.36 -10.79 -0.02
C ILE A 331 6.78 -12.01 0.70
N VAL A 332 6.36 -13.05 -0.04
CA VAL A 332 5.76 -14.26 0.56
C VAL A 332 6.78 -15.03 1.40
N VAL A 333 8.06 -14.96 1.05
CA VAL A 333 9.13 -15.71 1.72
C VAL A 333 9.60 -15.00 3.00
N PHE A 334 9.91 -13.70 2.91
CA PHE A 334 10.70 -13.02 3.93
C PHE A 334 9.95 -12.03 4.81
N PHE A 335 8.75 -11.60 4.41
CA PHE A 335 8.05 -10.53 5.11
C PHE A 335 6.76 -11.03 5.75
N PHE A 336 6.23 -10.23 6.66
CA PHE A 336 4.84 -10.36 7.06
C PHE A 336 3.93 -9.78 5.95
N VAL A 337 2.99 -10.58 5.46
CA VAL A 337 2.02 -10.15 4.44
C VAL A 337 0.71 -9.75 5.10
N GLY A 338 0.48 -8.45 5.18
CA GLY A 338 -0.84 -7.88 5.41
C GLY A 338 -1.59 -7.56 4.10
N PRO A 339 -2.89 -7.20 4.18
CA PRO A 339 -3.70 -6.81 3.02
C PRO A 339 -3.08 -5.69 2.17
N GLU A 340 -2.23 -4.84 2.76
CA GLU A 340 -1.51 -3.76 2.08
C GLU A 340 -0.53 -4.23 1.00
N TYR A 341 -0.04 -5.48 1.06
CA TYR A 341 0.89 -6.02 0.06
C TYR A 341 0.19 -6.72 -1.10
N THR A 342 -1.07 -7.13 -0.97
CA THR A 342 -1.77 -7.96 -1.97
C THR A 342 -2.48 -7.13 -3.06
N GLN A 343 -2.65 -5.84 -2.83
CA GLN A 343 -3.50 -4.99 -3.68
C GLN A 343 -2.91 -4.63 -5.03
N ALA A 344 -1.58 -4.54 -5.11
CA ALA A 344 -0.91 -4.13 -6.35
C ALA A 344 -1.17 -5.10 -7.51
N TYR A 345 -1.56 -6.34 -7.20
CA TYR A 345 -1.80 -7.40 -8.16
C TYR A 345 -3.27 -7.48 -8.60
N LEU A 346 -4.20 -6.90 -7.82
CA LEU A 346 -5.64 -6.97 -8.08
C LEU A 346 -6.03 -6.46 -9.47
N PRO A 347 -5.50 -5.32 -9.97
CA PRO A 347 -5.89 -4.84 -11.28
C PRO A 347 -5.59 -5.82 -12.42
N VAL A 348 -4.43 -6.49 -12.37
CA VAL A 348 -4.07 -7.50 -13.37
C VAL A 348 -4.94 -8.74 -13.23
N LEU A 349 -5.24 -9.17 -12.00
CA LEU A 349 -6.21 -10.24 -11.75
C LEU A 349 -7.61 -9.90 -12.30
N PHE A 350 -8.06 -8.65 -12.20
CA PHE A 350 -9.31 -8.20 -12.78
C PHE A 350 -9.31 -8.26 -14.31
N LEU A 351 -8.18 -7.95 -14.96
CA LEU A 351 -8.04 -8.13 -16.41
C LEU A 351 -8.30 -9.60 -16.80
N PHE A 352 -7.69 -10.55 -16.10
CA PHE A 352 -7.90 -11.97 -16.36
C PHE A 352 -9.34 -12.39 -16.04
N LEU A 353 -9.85 -12.04 -14.86
CA LEU A 353 -11.22 -12.38 -14.44
C LEU A 353 -12.26 -11.89 -15.46
N VAL A 354 -12.15 -10.63 -15.90
CA VAL A 354 -13.09 -10.05 -16.87
C VAL A 354 -12.88 -10.66 -18.26
N ASN A 355 -11.65 -10.97 -18.68
CA ASN A 355 -11.41 -11.66 -19.93
C ASN A 355 -12.13 -13.02 -19.97
N ALA A 356 -12.15 -13.77 -18.87
CA ALA A 356 -12.92 -15.02 -18.79
C ALA A 356 -14.42 -14.79 -19.03
N LEU A 357 -15.00 -13.77 -18.38
CA LEU A 357 -16.42 -13.42 -18.56
C LEU A 357 -16.72 -13.06 -20.02
N VAL A 358 -15.86 -12.28 -20.66
CA VAL A 358 -16.01 -11.88 -22.08
C VAL A 358 -15.94 -13.09 -23.00
N VAL A 359 -14.98 -13.98 -22.80
CA VAL A 359 -14.82 -15.19 -23.62
C VAL A 359 -15.99 -16.16 -23.43
N MET A 360 -16.45 -16.38 -22.20
CA MET A 360 -17.61 -17.22 -21.92
C MET A 360 -18.90 -16.64 -22.52
N ALA A 361 -19.09 -15.33 -22.44
CA ALA A 361 -20.23 -14.66 -23.07
C ALA A 361 -20.21 -14.83 -24.59
N ALA A 362 -19.04 -14.64 -25.23
CA ALA A 362 -18.88 -14.85 -26.67
C ALA A 362 -19.15 -16.32 -27.08
N TRP A 363 -18.67 -17.28 -26.29
CA TRP A 363 -18.92 -18.71 -26.51
C TRP A 363 -20.42 -19.05 -26.38
N GLY A 364 -21.11 -18.50 -25.37
CA GLY A 364 -22.55 -18.66 -25.20
C GLY A 364 -23.35 -18.10 -26.38
N VAL A 365 -22.99 -16.92 -26.87
CA VAL A 365 -23.59 -16.33 -28.09
C VAL A 365 -23.41 -17.27 -29.28
N ALA A 366 -22.19 -17.76 -29.52
CA ALA A 366 -21.87 -18.64 -30.64
C ALA A 366 -22.64 -19.98 -30.59
N ARG A 367 -22.92 -20.52 -29.40
CA ARG A 367 -23.59 -21.82 -29.26
C ARG A 367 -25.11 -21.76 -29.34
N SER A 368 -25.71 -20.58 -29.13
CA SER A 368 -27.15 -20.38 -28.97
C SER A 368 -28.02 -20.48 -30.25
N GLY A 369 -27.54 -21.14 -31.32
CA GLY A 369 -28.04 -21.12 -32.72
C GLY A 369 -29.56 -21.00 -32.99
N GLY A 370 -29.92 -20.33 -34.10
CA GLY A 370 -31.31 -20.06 -34.54
C GLY A 370 -31.59 -18.59 -34.88
N ASP A 371 -32.50 -18.31 -35.83
CA ASP A 371 -32.87 -16.95 -36.31
C ASP A 371 -33.77 -16.18 -35.33
N GLU A 372 -34.59 -16.88 -34.52
CA GLU A 372 -35.51 -16.25 -33.55
C GLU A 372 -34.81 -15.67 -32.30
N ALA A 373 -33.54 -16.01 -32.06
CA ALA A 373 -32.77 -15.57 -30.91
C ALA A 373 -32.03 -14.21 -31.10
N ALA A 374 -32.33 -13.47 -32.17
CA ALA A 374 -31.56 -12.28 -32.57
C ALA A 374 -31.63 -11.11 -31.56
N GLY A 375 -32.75 -10.94 -30.85
CA GLY A 375 -33.00 -9.77 -30.00
C GLY A 375 -32.23 -9.76 -28.68
N TRP A 376 -32.07 -10.91 -28.01
CA TRP A 376 -31.47 -10.98 -26.68
C TRP A 376 -29.96 -11.29 -26.71
N ARG A 377 -29.45 -11.92 -27.77
CA ARG A 377 -28.00 -12.18 -27.98
C ARG A 377 -27.15 -10.92 -27.94
N ARG A 378 -27.68 -9.78 -28.40
CA ARG A 378 -26.97 -8.49 -28.29
C ARG A 378 -26.70 -8.10 -26.83
N TYR A 379 -27.55 -8.52 -25.89
CA TYR A 379 -27.39 -8.25 -24.46
C TYR A 379 -26.37 -9.19 -23.80
N LEU A 380 -26.20 -10.42 -24.28
CA LEU A 380 -25.14 -11.32 -23.80
C LEU A 380 -23.75 -10.71 -23.95
N GLY A 381 -23.51 -9.95 -25.02
CA GLY A 381 -22.24 -9.23 -25.21
C GLY A 381 -21.94 -8.17 -24.15
N TYR A 382 -22.96 -7.68 -23.43
CA TYR A 382 -22.84 -6.74 -22.32
C TYR A 382 -22.85 -7.43 -20.95
N LEU A 383 -23.10 -8.74 -20.88
CA LEU A 383 -23.16 -9.49 -19.63
C LEU A 383 -21.90 -9.33 -18.74
N PRO A 384 -20.66 -9.37 -19.28
CA PRO A 384 -19.47 -9.16 -18.45
C PRO A 384 -19.45 -7.80 -17.75
N LEU A 385 -19.86 -6.75 -18.48
CA LEU A 385 -19.94 -5.39 -17.94
C LEU A 385 -21.08 -5.29 -16.92
N ALA A 386 -22.25 -5.88 -17.20
CA ALA A 386 -23.38 -5.91 -16.28
C ALA A 386 -23.05 -6.65 -14.98
N LEU A 387 -22.35 -7.78 -15.05
CA LEU A 387 -21.88 -8.53 -13.87
C LEU A 387 -20.85 -7.74 -13.08
N ALA A 388 -19.88 -7.09 -13.75
CA ALA A 388 -18.93 -6.21 -13.08
C ALA A 388 -19.62 -5.03 -12.39
N LEU A 389 -20.61 -4.41 -13.04
CA LEU A 389 -21.42 -3.33 -12.49
C LEU A 389 -22.22 -3.78 -11.27
N LEU A 390 -22.93 -4.92 -11.37
CA LEU A 390 -23.73 -5.48 -10.28
C LEU A 390 -22.85 -5.85 -9.09
N TYR A 391 -21.74 -6.55 -9.33
CA TYR A 391 -20.81 -6.95 -8.28
C TYR A 391 -20.10 -5.75 -7.65
N GLY A 392 -19.67 -4.78 -8.45
CA GLY A 392 -19.04 -3.57 -7.92
C GLY A 392 -20.02 -2.71 -7.12
N THR A 393 -21.27 -2.57 -7.57
CA THR A 393 -22.33 -1.89 -6.81
C THR A 393 -22.59 -2.60 -5.49
N TRP A 394 -22.67 -3.94 -5.50
CA TRP A 394 -22.77 -4.74 -4.28
C TRP A 394 -21.62 -4.47 -3.31
N ASN A 395 -20.37 -4.38 -3.77
CA ASN A 395 -19.22 -4.04 -2.92
C ASN A 395 -19.25 -2.62 -2.36
N VAL A 396 -19.86 -1.67 -3.08
CA VAL A 396 -20.11 -0.30 -2.61
C VAL A 396 -21.24 -0.25 -1.59
N LEU A 397 -22.25 -1.11 -1.69
CA LEU A 397 -23.29 -1.16 -0.67
C LEU A 397 -22.79 -1.87 0.59
N GLN A 398 -22.12 -3.00 0.44
CA GLN A 398 -21.57 -3.80 1.55
C GLN A 398 -20.42 -3.14 2.30
N GLY A 399 -19.73 -2.17 1.66
CA GLY A 399 -18.64 -1.46 2.33
C GLY A 399 -19.11 -0.44 3.36
N VAL A 400 -20.38 -0.04 3.34
CA VAL A 400 -20.93 0.91 4.32
C VAL A 400 -20.99 0.22 5.69
N PRO A 401 -20.33 0.74 6.74
CA PRO A 401 -20.36 0.11 8.06
C PRO A 401 -21.79 -0.03 8.59
N ALA A 402 -22.18 -1.25 8.95
CA ALA A 402 -23.53 -1.55 9.45
C ALA A 402 -23.84 -0.88 10.79
N ASP A 403 -22.81 -0.47 11.52
CA ASP A 403 -22.88 0.17 12.82
C ASP A 403 -22.61 1.68 12.79
N ARG A 404 -22.57 2.29 11.59
CA ARG A 404 -22.34 3.74 11.41
C ARG A 404 -23.23 4.64 12.29
N ASP A 405 -24.44 4.18 12.61
CA ASP A 405 -25.43 4.93 13.38
C ASP A 405 -25.36 4.65 14.90
N LYS A 406 -24.54 3.68 15.35
CA LYS A 406 -24.34 3.41 16.79
C LYS A 406 -23.16 4.24 17.34
N PRO A 407 -23.16 4.57 18.64
CA PRO A 407 -22.03 5.23 19.28
C PRO A 407 -20.70 4.48 19.08
N TYR A 408 -19.59 5.22 19.05
CA TYR A 408 -18.26 4.64 18.88
C TYR A 408 -17.92 3.65 20.01
N HIS A 409 -17.21 2.59 19.63
CA HIS A 409 -16.56 1.66 20.55
C HIS A 409 -15.21 1.26 19.95
N TYR A 410 -14.17 1.13 20.77
CA TYR A 410 -12.79 0.88 20.33
C TYR A 410 -12.63 -0.38 19.46
N GLU A 411 -13.51 -1.37 19.61
CA GLU A 411 -13.51 -2.59 18.79
C GLU A 411 -13.72 -2.33 17.29
N ARG A 412 -14.31 -1.18 16.92
CA ARG A 412 -14.56 -0.81 15.51
C ARG A 412 -13.30 -0.64 14.69
N ASP A 413 -12.27 -0.08 15.31
CA ASP A 413 -11.02 0.27 14.62
C ASP A 413 -9.76 -0.15 15.39
N GLY A 414 -9.93 -0.83 16.53
CA GLY A 414 -8.86 -1.22 17.44
C GLY A 414 -8.33 -0.06 18.29
N GLY A 415 -9.18 0.94 18.60
CA GLY A 415 -8.83 2.11 19.41
C GLY A 415 -8.05 3.19 18.65
N ARG A 416 -8.08 3.20 17.31
CA ARG A 416 -7.32 4.18 16.52
C ARG A 416 -7.90 5.58 16.68
N LEU A 417 -9.23 5.71 16.71
CA LEU A 417 -9.90 6.98 16.95
C LEU A 417 -9.63 7.48 18.38
N ASP A 418 -9.49 6.58 19.35
CA ASP A 418 -9.04 6.94 20.69
C ASP A 418 -7.66 7.59 20.66
N GLU A 419 -6.69 7.01 19.94
CA GLU A 419 -5.35 7.59 19.81
C GLU A 419 -5.40 9.02 19.22
N LYS A 420 -6.33 9.29 18.29
CA LYS A 420 -6.57 10.63 17.75
C LYS A 420 -7.12 11.57 18.81
N HIS A 421 -8.17 11.18 19.52
CA HIS A 421 -8.78 11.99 20.57
C HIS A 421 -7.81 12.27 21.72
N ILE A 422 -7.06 11.25 22.17
CA ILE A 422 -6.02 11.38 23.19
C ILE A 422 -4.98 12.40 22.73
N GLY A 423 -4.44 12.27 21.51
CA GLY A 423 -3.49 13.24 20.98
C GLY A 423 -4.05 14.66 20.96
N GLN A 424 -5.27 14.84 20.45
CA GLN A 424 -5.93 16.17 20.40
C GLN A 424 -6.20 16.76 21.79
N ARG A 425 -6.48 15.94 22.80
CA ARG A 425 -6.63 16.38 24.19
C ARG A 425 -5.28 16.80 24.77
N LEU A 426 -4.24 15.98 24.60
CA LEU A 426 -2.88 16.30 25.02
C LEU A 426 -2.34 17.58 24.36
N LYS A 427 -2.72 17.86 23.11
CA LYS A 427 -2.40 19.13 22.43
C LYS A 427 -2.93 20.36 23.19
N LYS A 428 -4.05 20.23 23.90
CA LYS A 428 -4.69 21.31 24.68
C LYS A 428 -4.16 21.38 26.10
N GLU A 429 -3.86 20.23 26.71
CA GLU A 429 -3.50 20.12 28.12
C GLU A 429 -1.99 20.26 28.38
N LEU A 430 -1.14 19.76 27.48
CA LEU A 430 0.30 19.78 27.69
C LEU A 430 0.95 21.07 27.17
N PRO A 431 2.02 21.58 27.81
CA PRO A 431 2.82 22.69 27.31
C PRO A 431 3.29 22.47 25.86
N ALA A 432 3.40 23.53 25.06
CA ALA A 432 3.77 23.44 23.64
C ALA A 432 5.15 22.81 23.39
N ASN A 433 6.08 22.99 24.33
CA ASN A 433 7.44 22.46 24.29
C ASN A 433 7.59 21.11 25.00
N ALA A 434 6.50 20.53 25.50
CA ALA A 434 6.55 19.26 26.21
C ALA A 434 7.11 18.14 25.32
N VAL A 435 7.98 17.32 25.91
CA VAL A 435 8.50 16.10 25.31
C VAL A 435 7.85 14.90 25.99
N MET A 436 7.27 13.99 25.21
CA MET A 436 6.55 12.84 25.76
C MET A 436 7.05 11.50 25.23
N ILE A 437 6.98 10.47 26.05
CA ILE A 437 7.11 9.08 25.64
C ILE A 437 5.72 8.53 25.35
N THR A 438 5.51 8.01 24.14
CA THR A 438 4.29 7.26 23.79
C THR A 438 4.63 6.16 22.80
N ARG A 439 3.98 5.00 22.93
CA ARG A 439 4.14 3.93 21.94
C ARG A 439 3.37 4.22 20.65
N SER A 440 2.36 5.07 20.71
CA SER A 440 1.51 5.38 19.57
C SER A 440 2.06 6.57 18.78
N GLY A 441 2.48 6.31 17.54
CA GLY A 441 2.83 7.37 16.60
C GLY A 441 1.66 8.32 16.31
N ARG A 442 0.40 7.84 16.41
CA ARG A 442 -0.80 8.66 16.19
C ARG A 442 -1.01 9.66 17.33
N ILE A 443 -0.89 9.21 18.58
CA ILE A 443 -0.92 10.13 19.74
C ILE A 443 0.17 11.19 19.58
N GLY A 444 1.39 10.76 19.24
CA GLY A 444 2.51 11.63 18.89
C GLY A 444 2.15 12.69 17.85
N PHE A 445 1.60 12.25 16.71
CA PHE A 445 1.18 13.10 15.61
C PHE A 445 0.11 14.12 16.00
N TYR A 446 -1.02 13.68 16.57
CA TYR A 446 -2.17 14.54 16.87
C TYR A 446 -1.94 15.46 18.07
N SER A 447 -1.02 15.12 18.97
CA SER A 447 -0.62 16.01 20.06
C SER A 447 0.15 17.24 19.60
N GLU A 448 0.77 17.18 18.42
CA GLU A 448 1.73 18.18 17.94
C GLU A 448 2.80 18.50 19.01
N ARG A 449 3.24 17.48 19.74
CA ARG A 449 4.35 17.54 20.68
C ARG A 449 5.51 16.71 20.17
N LYS A 450 6.72 17.03 20.65
CA LYS A 450 7.87 16.17 20.41
C LYS A 450 7.63 14.87 21.17
N TYR A 451 7.72 13.75 20.47
CA TYR A 451 7.54 12.44 21.09
C TYR A 451 8.70 11.51 20.80
N LEU A 452 8.94 10.59 21.73
CA LEU A 452 9.94 9.54 21.63
C LEU A 452 9.26 8.19 21.80
N LEU A 453 9.75 7.18 21.09
CA LEU A 453 9.31 5.80 21.29
C LEU A 453 9.90 5.27 22.61
N PRO A 454 9.13 4.44 23.35
CA PRO A 454 9.60 3.86 24.59
C PRO A 454 10.76 2.87 24.33
N PRO A 455 11.88 2.96 25.07
CA PRO A 455 12.99 2.02 24.94
C PRO A 455 12.56 0.58 25.27
N GLN A 456 13.28 -0.39 24.72
CA GLN A 456 13.15 -1.82 25.03
C GLN A 456 13.92 -2.15 26.31
N THR A 457 13.40 -1.73 27.47
CA THR A 457 14.07 -1.89 28.76
C THR A 457 13.07 -1.97 29.92
N ASP A 458 13.57 -2.19 31.13
CA ASP A 458 12.78 -2.18 32.37
C ASP A 458 12.47 -0.75 32.83
N TYR A 459 11.82 -0.62 33.99
CA TYR A 459 11.48 0.69 34.54
C TYR A 459 12.71 1.57 34.81
N SER A 460 13.81 0.98 35.29
CA SER A 460 15.04 1.73 35.60
C SER A 460 15.68 2.29 34.33
N GLY A 461 15.69 1.51 33.24
CA GLY A 461 16.15 1.96 31.94
C GLY A 461 15.23 3.02 31.33
N LEU A 462 13.91 2.91 31.53
CA LEU A 462 12.95 3.92 31.09
C LEU A 462 13.21 5.27 31.77
N LEU A 463 13.45 5.27 33.09
CA LEU A 463 13.80 6.46 33.85
C LEU A 463 15.12 7.09 33.36
N LYS A 464 16.14 6.27 33.14
CA LYS A 464 17.42 6.72 32.60
C LYS A 464 17.24 7.38 31.22
N PHE A 465 16.51 6.72 30.34
CA PHE A 465 16.20 7.24 29.00
C PHE A 465 15.41 8.55 29.06
N ALA A 466 14.39 8.64 29.93
CA ALA A 466 13.60 9.84 30.12
C ALA A 466 14.46 11.02 30.60
N LYS A 467 15.36 10.78 31.56
CA LYS A 467 16.29 11.79 32.07
C LYS A 467 17.29 12.27 31.01
N GLU A 468 17.93 11.33 30.31
CA GLU A 468 18.91 11.63 29.25
C GLU A 468 18.27 12.39 28.07
N SER A 469 17.04 12.02 27.71
CA SER A 469 16.30 12.61 26.60
C SER A 469 15.48 13.83 26.99
N LYS A 470 15.51 14.24 28.27
CA LYS A 470 14.74 15.37 28.83
C LYS A 470 13.25 15.25 28.54
N VAL A 471 12.67 14.10 28.87
CA VAL A 471 11.24 13.80 28.70
C VAL A 471 10.47 14.36 29.89
N ASP A 472 9.35 15.02 29.60
CA ASP A 472 8.45 15.59 30.60
C ASP A 472 7.31 14.62 30.97
N TYR A 473 6.77 13.87 29.99
CA TYR A 473 5.58 13.04 30.19
C TYR A 473 5.72 11.60 29.66
N LEU A 474 5.03 10.67 30.31
CA LEU A 474 4.82 9.30 29.84
C LEU A 474 3.32 9.07 29.61
N ILE A 475 2.96 8.72 28.38
CA ILE A 475 1.58 8.35 28.01
C ILE A 475 1.47 6.83 28.05
N ALA A 476 0.87 6.32 29.12
CA ALA A 476 0.71 4.91 29.37
C ALA A 476 -0.63 4.41 28.81
N THR A 477 -0.57 3.71 27.68
CA THR A 477 -1.73 3.12 27.00
C THR A 477 -1.70 1.59 27.08
N PRO A 478 -2.82 0.89 26.85
CA PRO A 478 -2.85 -0.58 26.81
C PRO A 478 -1.87 -1.16 25.77
N GLN A 479 -1.61 -0.43 24.68
CA GLN A 479 -0.59 -0.80 23.70
C GLN A 479 0.82 -0.84 24.32
N LEU A 480 1.16 0.15 25.16
CA LEU A 480 2.43 0.14 25.87
C LEU A 480 2.53 -1.06 26.81
N LEU A 481 1.46 -1.33 27.58
CA LEU A 481 1.41 -2.46 28.52
C LEU A 481 1.62 -3.80 27.80
N ASN A 482 0.89 -4.04 26.71
CA ASN A 482 1.02 -5.27 25.92
C ASN A 482 2.45 -5.51 25.40
N MET A 483 3.17 -4.43 25.12
CA MET A 483 4.54 -4.48 24.61
C MET A 483 5.60 -4.42 25.72
N ARG A 484 5.22 -4.00 26.93
CA ARG A 484 6.07 -3.84 28.11
C ARG A 484 5.35 -4.38 29.36
N PRO A 485 5.10 -5.70 29.45
CA PRO A 485 4.40 -6.27 30.61
C PRO A 485 5.09 -5.96 31.94
N GLN A 486 6.41 -5.79 31.94
CA GLN A 486 7.18 -5.40 33.12
C GLN A 486 6.80 -4.02 33.69
N LEU A 487 6.04 -3.19 32.96
CA LEU A 487 5.54 -1.89 33.41
C LEU A 487 4.10 -1.95 33.96
N GLU A 488 3.52 -3.15 34.14
CA GLU A 488 2.14 -3.35 34.59
C GLU A 488 1.78 -2.59 35.88
N PHE A 489 2.72 -2.46 36.81
CA PHE A 489 2.52 -1.70 38.05
C PHE A 489 2.19 -0.21 37.83
N LEU A 490 2.50 0.36 36.66
CA LEU A 490 2.08 1.71 36.28
C LEU A 490 0.61 1.78 35.84
N PHE A 491 -0.07 0.65 35.65
CA PHE A 491 -1.43 0.57 35.14
C PHE A 491 -2.46 0.22 36.22
N THR A 492 -2.05 0.08 37.49
CA THR A 492 -2.96 -0.20 38.62
C THR A 492 -4.18 0.73 38.68
N PRO A 493 -4.10 2.05 38.40
CA PRO A 493 -5.30 2.91 38.39
C PRO A 493 -6.39 2.49 37.40
N ILE A 494 -6.01 1.79 36.34
CA ILE A 494 -6.93 1.26 35.31
C ILE A 494 -7.32 -0.18 35.62
N LEU A 495 -6.35 -1.01 36.02
CA LEU A 495 -6.55 -2.46 36.23
C LEU A 495 -7.33 -2.74 37.52
N ASP A 496 -7.04 -2.00 38.60
CA ASP A 496 -7.61 -2.18 39.93
C ASP A 496 -8.06 -0.82 40.52
N PRO A 497 -9.10 -0.17 39.98
CA PRO A 497 -9.52 1.17 40.39
C PRO A 497 -9.98 1.28 41.85
N GLY A 498 -10.27 0.16 42.51
CA GLY A 498 -10.63 0.10 43.93
C GLY A 498 -9.42 0.11 44.89
N VAL A 499 -8.19 -0.02 44.38
CA VAL A 499 -6.97 -0.07 45.20
C VAL A 499 -6.32 1.31 45.23
N PRO A 500 -6.00 1.87 46.41
CA PRO A 500 -5.25 3.11 46.50
C PRO A 500 -3.91 2.98 45.77
N PHE A 501 -3.71 3.82 44.76
CA PHE A 501 -2.48 3.84 43.97
C PHE A 501 -1.59 5.00 44.39
N THR A 502 -0.34 4.69 44.72
CA THR A 502 0.72 5.69 44.90
C THR A 502 1.69 5.54 43.74
N PRO A 503 1.85 6.55 42.86
CA PRO A 503 2.83 6.47 41.78
C PRO A 503 4.25 6.36 42.35
N PRO A 504 5.19 5.74 41.60
CA PRO A 504 6.61 5.75 41.97
C PRO A 504 7.12 7.16 42.24
N PRO A 505 8.11 7.35 43.13
CA PRO A 505 8.54 8.67 43.57
C PRO A 505 9.06 9.57 42.43
N GLU A 506 9.54 8.97 41.33
CA GLU A 506 10.01 9.65 40.11
C GLU A 506 8.89 10.13 39.19
N LEU A 507 7.65 9.68 39.42
CA LEU A 507 6.49 10.01 38.61
C LEU A 507 5.41 10.74 39.42
N GLU A 508 4.78 11.69 38.77
CA GLU A 508 3.55 12.32 39.23
C GLU A 508 2.39 11.85 38.35
N LEU A 509 1.33 11.32 38.97
CA LEU A 509 0.11 10.96 38.26
C LEU A 509 -0.66 12.25 37.91
N VAL A 510 -0.73 12.58 36.62
CA VAL A 510 -1.40 13.80 36.15
C VAL A 510 -2.87 13.54 35.85
N ALA A 511 -3.16 12.45 35.14
CA ALA A 511 -4.52 12.12 34.74
C ALA A 511 -4.70 10.62 34.48
N VAL A 512 -5.89 10.11 34.82
CA VAL A 512 -6.42 8.83 34.36
C VAL A 512 -7.69 9.15 33.60
N ALA A 513 -7.78 8.78 32.34
CA ALA A 513 -8.89 9.17 31.47
C ALA A 513 -9.24 8.08 30.48
N GLN A 514 -10.46 8.15 29.96
CA GLN A 514 -11.01 7.24 28.96
C GLN A 514 -12.02 8.03 28.12
N GLU A 515 -11.92 7.92 26.79
CA GLU A 515 -12.96 8.47 25.91
C GLU A 515 -14.23 7.61 25.97
N PRO A 516 -15.43 8.16 25.70
CA PRO A 516 -16.65 7.37 25.65
C PRO A 516 -16.53 6.19 24.65
N GLY A 517 -16.61 4.96 25.17
CA GLY A 517 -16.44 3.74 24.38
C GLY A 517 -14.99 3.44 23.95
N GLY A 518 -14.02 4.24 24.40
CA GLY A 518 -12.61 4.13 24.06
C GLY A 518 -11.77 3.32 25.05
N LEU A 519 -10.50 3.13 24.75
CA LEU A 519 -9.52 2.54 25.66
C LEU A 519 -9.05 3.54 26.72
N PRO A 520 -8.89 3.11 27.99
CA PRO A 520 -8.38 3.98 29.04
C PRO A 520 -6.88 4.24 28.89
N TYR A 521 -6.41 5.38 29.36
CA TYR A 521 -5.00 5.78 29.32
C TYR A 521 -4.61 6.58 30.57
N ILE A 522 -3.31 6.60 30.87
CA ILE A 522 -2.74 7.33 32.00
C ILE A 522 -1.69 8.31 31.50
N VAL A 523 -1.68 9.51 32.07
CA VAL A 523 -0.66 10.52 31.85
C VAL A 523 0.17 10.66 33.12
N TYR A 524 1.44 10.34 33.00
CA TYR A 524 2.44 10.57 34.04
C TYR A 524 3.34 11.73 33.66
N ARG A 525 3.80 12.50 34.66
CA ARG A 525 4.86 13.48 34.53
C ARG A 525 6.11 13.00 35.25
N PHE A 526 7.27 13.11 34.62
CA PHE A 526 8.55 12.84 35.27
C PHE A 526 8.92 14.01 36.19
N ARG A 527 9.43 13.70 37.38
CA ARG A 527 9.87 14.68 38.38
C ARG A 527 11.30 15.17 38.19
#